data_AF-G4YJ08-F1
#
_entry.id   AF-G4YJ08-F1
#
_cell.length_a   1.000
_cell.length_b   1.000
_cell.length_c   1.000
_cell.angle_alpha   90.00
_cell.angle_beta   90.00
_cell.angle_gamma   90.00
#
_symmetry.space_group_name_H-M   'P 1'
#
loop_
_entity.id
_entity.type
_entity.pdbx_description
1 polymer ?
#
loop_
_entity_poly.entity_id
_entity_poly.type
_entity_poly.pdbx_seq_one_letter_code
_entity_poly.pdbx_strand_id
1 'polypeptide(L)'
;MQTQVLDLTAKECITDEVMRTVMLKKFGPDPNIVIFDASALGVVVDGSVGADTASILRAMRGLSTEIVLFPVNCNNTDWRSIMINLAKGKVSIYDCSSSSYLLGVRAVAQTLIPLLPSTVEMSLRVQTYESGLGVHTDSYNCGIYVLIAFKIFCGAEPLGHLDKKTLQCLRYRYLRMCLQD
;
A
#
# COMPACT_ATOMS: atom_id res chain seq x y z
N MET A 1 20.02 8.36 3.20
CA MET A 1 19.68 9.81 3.13
C MET A 1 19.80 10.39 1.72
N GLN A 2 20.93 10.23 1.01
CA GLN A 2 21.10 10.81 -0.34
C GLN A 2 20.18 10.19 -1.41
N THR A 3 19.91 8.88 -1.34
CA THR A 3 19.02 8.13 -2.26
C THR A 3 17.55 8.54 -2.11
N GLN A 4 17.03 8.61 -0.88
CA GLN A 4 15.64 9.01 -0.59
C GLN A 4 15.30 10.43 -1.06
N VAL A 5 16.30 11.34 -1.05
CA VAL A 5 16.12 12.71 -1.57
C VAL A 5 15.93 12.69 -3.07
N LEU A 6 16.69 11.86 -3.81
CA LEU A 6 16.52 11.70 -5.26
C LEU A 6 15.13 11.14 -5.57
N ASP A 7 14.70 10.08 -4.90
CA ASP A 7 13.43 9.38 -5.17
C ASP A 7 12.19 10.28 -5.09
N LEU A 8 12.23 11.36 -4.29
CA LEU A 8 11.09 12.26 -4.09
C LEU A 8 11.25 13.61 -4.82
N THR A 9 12.49 14.03 -5.11
CA THR A 9 12.78 15.27 -5.86
C THR A 9 12.92 15.04 -7.37
N ALA A 10 13.33 13.85 -7.78
CA ALA A 10 13.38 13.41 -9.17
C ALA A 10 12.03 12.87 -9.63
N LYS A 11 11.84 12.72 -10.95
CA LYS A 11 10.69 12.05 -11.56
C LYS A 11 10.87 10.53 -11.51
N GLU A 12 11.18 10.01 -10.32
CA GLU A 12 11.44 8.59 -10.06
C GLU A 12 10.36 8.00 -9.15
N CYS A 13 10.10 6.71 -9.32
CA CYS A 13 9.23 5.97 -8.41
C CYS A 13 9.82 5.98 -7.01
N ILE A 14 8.96 6.08 -5.99
CA ILE A 14 9.44 5.98 -4.61
C ILE A 14 9.95 4.55 -4.35
N THR A 15 11.05 4.45 -3.62
CA THR A 15 11.65 3.15 -3.24
C THR A 15 10.90 2.50 -2.07
N ASP A 16 11.18 1.22 -1.83
CA ASP A 16 10.68 0.48 -0.66
C ASP A 16 11.03 1.19 0.66
N GLU A 17 12.22 1.77 0.75
CA GLU A 17 12.70 2.50 1.93
C GLU A 17 11.86 3.76 2.18
N VAL A 18 11.57 4.53 1.12
CA VAL A 18 10.69 5.70 1.20
C VAL A 18 9.26 5.29 1.57
N MET A 19 8.71 4.27 0.90
CA MET A 19 7.37 3.76 1.19
C MET A 19 7.24 3.36 2.66
N ARG A 20 8.17 2.53 3.16
CA ARG A 20 8.25 2.10 4.56
C ARG A 20 8.31 3.29 5.52
N THR A 21 9.22 4.22 5.28
CA THR A 21 9.45 5.37 6.17
C THR A 21 8.20 6.24 6.26
N VAL A 22 7.56 6.53 5.13
CA VAL A 22 6.32 7.32 5.12
C VAL A 22 5.19 6.57 5.81
N MET A 23 5.03 5.28 5.55
CA MET A 23 3.98 4.48 6.19
C MET A 23 4.14 4.40 7.71
N LEU A 24 5.36 4.16 8.21
CA LEU A 24 5.66 4.17 9.65
C LEU A 24 5.32 5.51 10.29
N LYS A 25 5.72 6.63 9.68
CA LYS A 25 5.45 7.97 10.23
C LYS A 25 4.00 8.41 10.09
N LYS A 26 3.26 7.88 9.11
CA LYS A 26 1.86 8.27 8.85
C LYS A 26 0.86 7.43 9.60
N PHE A 27 1.08 6.12 9.66
CA PHE A 27 0.09 5.16 10.13
C PHE A 27 0.55 4.43 11.39
N GLY A 28 1.86 4.27 11.59
CA GLY A 28 2.42 3.57 12.75
C GLY A 28 2.00 4.09 14.13
N PRO A 29 1.73 5.39 14.33
CA PRO A 29 1.22 5.88 15.63
C PRO A 29 -0.21 5.44 15.97
N ASP A 30 -1.01 4.97 15.00
CA ASP A 30 -2.38 4.52 15.26
C ASP A 30 -2.39 3.01 15.59
N PRO A 31 -2.75 2.60 16.82
CA PRO A 31 -2.76 1.20 17.20
C PRO A 31 -3.80 0.36 16.45
N ASN A 32 -4.77 0.98 15.78
CA ASN A 32 -5.77 0.28 14.96
C ASN A 32 -5.30 0.05 13.53
N ILE A 33 -4.09 0.49 13.17
CA ILE A 33 -3.52 0.30 11.84
C ILE A 33 -2.26 -0.54 11.94
N VAL A 34 -2.23 -1.63 11.17
CA VAL A 34 -1.06 -2.50 11.04
C VAL A 34 -0.50 -2.36 9.63
N ILE A 35 0.77 -1.97 9.56
CA ILE A 35 1.49 -1.78 8.30
C ILE A 35 2.45 -2.94 8.07
N PHE A 36 2.47 -3.45 6.85
CA PHE A 36 3.46 -4.40 6.39
C PHE A 36 4.44 -3.71 5.46
N ASP A 37 5.70 -4.11 5.50
CA ASP A 37 6.68 -3.66 4.51
C ASP A 37 6.45 -4.37 3.18
N ALA A 38 6.82 -3.73 2.07
CA ALA A 38 6.75 -4.37 0.75
C ALA A 38 7.56 -5.67 0.71
N SER A 39 8.71 -5.69 1.40
CA SER A 39 9.56 -6.87 1.56
C SER A 39 8.87 -8.03 2.29
N ALA A 40 7.79 -7.80 3.04
CA ALA A 40 7.03 -8.87 3.68
C ALA A 40 6.29 -9.76 2.66
N LEU A 41 6.01 -9.24 1.46
CA LEU A 41 5.50 -10.01 0.32
C LEU A 41 6.61 -10.39 -0.66
N GLY A 42 7.75 -9.69 -0.62
CA GLY A 42 8.78 -9.75 -1.64
C GLY A 42 8.31 -9.08 -2.95
N VAL A 43 9.06 -9.29 -4.02
CA VAL A 43 8.63 -8.84 -5.36
C VAL A 43 7.46 -9.71 -5.80
N VAL A 44 6.35 -9.07 -6.15
CA VAL A 44 5.19 -9.78 -6.71
C VAL A 44 5.35 -9.84 -8.23
N VAL A 45 5.62 -11.04 -8.73
CA VAL A 45 5.72 -11.36 -10.16
C VAL A 45 4.61 -12.36 -10.50
N ASP A 46 3.78 -12.04 -11.49
CA ASP A 46 2.68 -12.89 -11.97
C ASP A 46 1.73 -13.41 -10.85
N GLY A 47 1.54 -12.61 -9.80
CA GLY A 47 0.66 -12.94 -8.68
C GLY A 47 1.23 -13.91 -7.65
N SER A 48 2.51 -14.26 -7.77
CA SER A 48 3.22 -15.06 -6.76
C SER A 48 3.87 -14.15 -5.72
N VAL A 49 3.72 -14.53 -4.46
CA VAL A 49 4.41 -13.90 -3.31
C VAL A 49 5.81 -14.50 -3.26
N GLY A 50 6.85 -13.67 -3.30
CA GLY A 50 8.24 -14.12 -3.18
C GLY A 50 8.65 -14.48 -1.74
N ALA A 51 7.87 -14.03 -0.76
CA ALA A 51 8.12 -14.25 0.67
C ALA A 51 7.52 -15.56 1.21
N ASP A 52 8.15 -16.06 2.28
CA ASP A 52 7.69 -17.21 3.04
C ASP A 52 6.35 -16.93 3.77
N THR A 53 5.33 -17.74 3.47
CA THR A 53 3.98 -17.59 4.04
C THR A 53 3.94 -17.80 5.54
N ALA A 54 4.87 -18.59 6.12
CA ALA A 54 4.93 -18.79 7.57
C ALA A 54 5.36 -17.51 8.31
N SER A 55 6.21 -16.69 7.69
CA SER A 55 6.62 -15.39 8.23
C SER A 55 5.46 -14.39 8.23
N ILE A 56 4.68 -14.35 7.14
CA ILE A 56 3.47 -13.52 7.05
C ILE A 56 2.43 -13.97 8.08
N LEU A 57 2.18 -15.28 8.19
CA LEU A 57 1.27 -15.85 9.19
C LEU A 57 1.66 -15.44 10.62
N ARG A 58 2.95 -15.47 10.94
CA ARG A 58 3.44 -15.04 12.26
C ARG A 58 3.19 -13.56 12.51
N ALA A 59 3.39 -12.71 11.50
CA ALA A 59 3.15 -11.28 11.60
C ALA A 59 1.65 -10.91 11.69
N MET A 60 0.76 -11.74 11.14
CA MET A 60 -0.69 -11.58 11.26
C MET A 60 -1.26 -12.16 12.57
N ARG A 61 -0.44 -12.83 13.38
CA ARG A 61 -0.90 -13.43 14.63
C ARG A 61 -1.36 -12.35 15.61
N GLY A 62 -2.57 -12.52 16.15
CA GLY A 62 -3.13 -11.62 17.16
C GLY A 62 -3.95 -10.46 16.60
N LEU A 63 -4.02 -10.33 15.28
CA LEU A 63 -4.95 -9.39 14.64
C LEU A 63 -6.40 -9.76 14.95
N SER A 64 -7.24 -8.73 15.05
CA SER A 64 -8.64 -8.85 15.44
C SER A 64 -9.52 -7.91 14.63
N THR A 65 -9.38 -6.60 14.82
CA THR A 65 -10.28 -5.58 14.27
C THR A 65 -9.55 -4.49 13.47
N GLU A 66 -8.24 -4.58 13.34
CA GLU A 66 -7.38 -3.56 12.76
C GLU A 66 -7.64 -3.35 11.25
N ILE A 67 -7.16 -2.21 10.76
CA ILE A 67 -6.92 -1.98 9.34
C ILE A 67 -5.50 -2.45 9.01
N VAL A 68 -5.35 -3.34 8.04
CA VAL A 68 -4.05 -3.85 7.61
C VAL A 68 -3.70 -3.31 6.23
N LEU A 69 -2.50 -2.73 6.09
CA LEU A 69 -2.02 -2.08 4.87
C LEU A 69 -0.79 -2.82 4.31
N PHE A 70 -0.89 -3.29 3.07
CA PHE A 70 0.21 -3.90 2.33
C PHE A 70 0.55 -3.05 1.10
N PRO A 71 1.71 -2.38 1.07
CA PRO A 71 2.25 -1.83 -0.15
C PRO A 71 2.78 -2.98 -1.01
N VAL A 72 2.37 -3.05 -2.27
CA VAL A 72 2.78 -4.12 -3.19
C VAL A 72 3.69 -3.51 -4.25
N ASN A 73 4.96 -3.93 -4.23
CA ASN A 73 5.92 -3.58 -5.27
C ASN A 73 5.88 -4.63 -6.39
N CYS A 74 5.29 -4.25 -7.51
CA CYS A 74 5.21 -5.05 -8.73
C CYS A 74 6.46 -4.79 -9.58
N ASN A 75 7.23 -5.85 -9.84
CA ASN A 75 8.43 -5.82 -10.70
C ASN A 75 9.50 -4.76 -10.34
N ASN A 76 9.53 -4.29 -9.08
CA ASN A 76 10.44 -3.23 -8.61
C ASN A 76 10.26 -1.85 -9.29
N THR A 77 9.19 -1.67 -10.06
CA THR A 77 8.94 -0.43 -10.81
C THR A 77 7.59 0.19 -10.51
N ASP A 78 6.62 -0.60 -10.02
CA ASP A 78 5.23 -0.17 -9.93
C ASP A 78 4.60 -0.50 -8.57
N TRP A 79 3.87 0.46 -8.02
CA TRP A 79 3.18 0.30 -6.74
C TRP A 79 1.69 0.02 -6.91
N ARG A 80 1.20 -0.96 -6.15
CA ARG A 80 -0.22 -1.21 -5.87
C ARG A 80 -0.39 -1.40 -4.37
N SER A 81 -1.61 -1.67 -3.93
CA SER A 81 -1.81 -2.06 -2.53
C SER A 81 -2.90 -3.10 -2.33
N ILE A 82 -2.77 -3.79 -1.21
CA ILE A 82 -3.83 -4.60 -0.60
C ILE A 82 -4.16 -3.92 0.74
N MET A 83 -5.44 -3.70 0.99
CA MET A 83 -5.98 -3.07 2.18
C MET A 83 -7.04 -3.98 2.78
N ILE A 84 -6.91 -4.32 4.05
CA ILE A 84 -7.82 -5.21 4.75
C ILE A 84 -8.45 -4.42 5.90
N ASN A 85 -9.77 -4.47 6.01
CA ASN A 85 -10.47 -3.96 7.18
C ASN A 85 -11.06 -5.15 7.92
N LEU A 86 -10.40 -5.56 9.02
CA LEU A 86 -10.76 -6.76 9.76
C LEU A 86 -12.10 -6.59 10.48
N ALA A 87 -12.36 -5.41 11.06
CA ALA A 87 -13.64 -5.09 11.69
C ALA A 87 -14.84 -5.19 10.73
N LYS A 88 -14.63 -4.95 9.42
CA LYS A 88 -15.67 -5.04 8.38
C LYS A 88 -15.62 -6.34 7.58
N GLY A 89 -14.64 -7.22 7.83
CA GLY A 89 -14.44 -8.43 7.04
C GLY A 89 -14.22 -8.17 5.55
N LYS A 90 -13.53 -7.07 5.17
CA LYS A 90 -13.35 -6.65 3.77
C LYS A 90 -11.88 -6.64 3.36
N VAL A 91 -11.62 -7.18 2.16
CA VAL A 91 -10.35 -7.05 1.45
C VAL A 91 -10.53 -6.21 0.19
N SER A 92 -9.66 -5.24 0.02
CA SER A 92 -9.65 -4.33 -1.12
C SER A 92 -8.26 -4.25 -1.74
N ILE A 93 -8.20 -4.15 -3.07
CA ILE A 93 -6.96 -3.93 -3.81
C ILE A 93 -7.06 -2.60 -4.55
N TYR A 94 -5.97 -1.86 -4.61
CA TYR A 94 -5.92 -0.58 -5.31
C TYR A 94 -4.84 -0.58 -6.39
N ASP A 95 -5.24 -0.19 -7.59
CA ASP A 95 -4.38 0.04 -8.74
C ASP A 95 -4.64 1.44 -9.26
N CYS A 96 -3.61 2.29 -9.24
CA CYS A 96 -3.69 3.66 -9.70
C CYS A 96 -3.63 3.81 -11.23
N SER A 97 -3.42 2.73 -11.98
CA SER A 97 -3.14 2.75 -13.42
C SER A 97 -4.02 1.82 -14.25
N SER A 98 -5.04 1.17 -13.66
CA SER A 98 -5.92 0.21 -14.34
C SER A 98 -5.16 -0.85 -15.15
N SER A 99 -4.09 -1.38 -14.57
CA SER A 99 -3.11 -2.26 -15.21
C SER A 99 -3.52 -3.74 -15.16
N SER A 100 -2.81 -4.55 -15.94
CA SER A 100 -2.91 -6.01 -15.90
C SER A 100 -2.46 -6.63 -14.57
N TYR A 101 -1.66 -5.92 -13.77
CA TYR A 101 -1.17 -6.41 -12.47
C TYR A 101 -2.29 -6.65 -11.45
N LEU A 102 -3.47 -6.07 -11.65
CA LEU A 102 -4.59 -6.19 -10.73
C LEU A 102 -5.03 -7.65 -10.51
N LEU A 103 -4.89 -8.52 -11.51
CA LEU A 103 -5.13 -9.96 -11.35
C LEU A 103 -4.11 -10.62 -10.43
N GLY A 104 -2.83 -10.29 -10.59
CA GLY A 104 -1.76 -10.79 -9.72
C GLY A 104 -1.90 -10.31 -8.28
N VAL A 105 -2.16 -9.02 -8.08
CA VAL A 105 -2.39 -8.45 -6.74
C VAL A 105 -3.62 -9.07 -6.07
N ARG A 106 -4.68 -9.37 -6.85
CA ARG A 106 -5.85 -10.10 -6.36
C ARG A 106 -5.49 -11.52 -5.91
N ALA A 107 -4.69 -12.25 -6.69
CA ALA A 107 -4.23 -13.59 -6.32
C ALA A 107 -3.44 -13.55 -5.00
N VAL A 108 -2.52 -12.59 -4.85
CA VAL A 108 -1.79 -12.38 -3.58
C VAL A 108 -2.77 -12.12 -2.43
N ALA A 109 -3.74 -11.22 -2.60
CA ALA A 109 -4.73 -10.94 -1.57
C ALA A 109 -5.53 -12.20 -1.17
N GLN A 110 -5.85 -13.07 -2.13
CA GLN A 110 -6.51 -14.35 -1.85
C GLN A 110 -5.62 -15.32 -1.08
N THR A 111 -4.29 -15.30 -1.30
CA THR A 111 -3.33 -16.08 -0.49
C THR A 111 -3.18 -15.54 0.93
N LEU A 112 -3.41 -14.24 1.16
CA LEU A 112 -3.34 -13.63 2.49
C LEU A 112 -4.56 -13.97 3.37
N ILE A 113 -5.75 -14.10 2.79
CA ILE A 113 -6.99 -14.34 3.57
C ILE A 113 -6.89 -15.57 4.50
N PRO A 114 -6.40 -16.75 4.05
CA PRO A 114 -6.26 -17.92 4.92
C PRO A 114 -5.20 -17.77 6.02
N LEU A 115 -4.32 -16.76 5.93
CA LEU A 115 -3.29 -16.49 6.94
C LEU A 115 -3.80 -15.60 8.08
N LEU A 116 -4.99 -15.01 7.93
CA LEU A 116 -5.62 -14.22 8.98
C LEU A 116 -6.07 -15.10 10.15
N PRO A 117 -6.15 -14.55 11.37
CA PRO A 117 -6.68 -15.28 12.52
C PRO A 117 -8.11 -15.80 12.27
N SER A 118 -8.38 -17.04 12.67
CA SER A 118 -9.69 -17.69 12.49
C SER A 118 -10.85 -17.01 13.22
N THR A 119 -10.54 -16.12 14.17
CA THR A 119 -11.50 -15.27 14.88
C THR A 119 -12.05 -14.14 14.03
N VAL A 120 -11.43 -13.83 12.88
CA VAL A 120 -11.88 -12.79 11.96
C VAL A 120 -12.72 -13.42 10.85
N GLU A 121 -13.98 -13.00 10.76
CA GLU A 121 -14.83 -13.38 9.63
C GLU A 121 -14.48 -12.54 8.41
N MET A 122 -13.97 -13.17 7.35
CA MET A 122 -13.48 -12.47 6.16
C MET A 122 -14.30 -12.83 4.93
N SER A 123 -14.68 -11.81 4.15
CA SER A 123 -15.20 -12.02 2.81
C SER A 123 -14.14 -12.64 1.90
N LEU A 124 -14.48 -13.77 1.26
CA LEU A 124 -13.64 -14.37 0.21
C LEU A 124 -13.54 -13.49 -1.05
N ARG A 125 -14.46 -12.53 -1.20
CA ARG A 125 -14.47 -11.60 -2.33
C ARG A 125 -13.49 -10.46 -2.09
N VAL A 126 -12.46 -10.40 -2.91
CA VAL A 126 -11.53 -9.27 -3.02
C VAL A 126 -12.13 -8.21 -3.95
N GLN A 127 -12.22 -6.97 -3.49
CA GLN A 127 -12.82 -5.86 -4.23
C GLN A 127 -11.75 -4.91 -4.77
N THR A 128 -12.00 -4.28 -5.92
CA THR A 128 -11.18 -3.13 -6.35
C THR A 128 -11.61 -1.90 -5.55
N TYR A 129 -10.65 -1.18 -4.99
CA TYR A 129 -10.90 0.05 -4.23
C TYR A 129 -11.00 1.25 -5.16
N GLU A 130 -12.16 1.90 -5.16
CA GLU A 130 -12.39 3.12 -5.91
C GLU A 130 -12.05 4.34 -5.05
N SER A 131 -10.84 4.88 -5.25
CA SER A 131 -10.33 6.01 -4.46
C SER A 131 -10.89 7.38 -4.90
N GLY A 132 -11.46 7.48 -6.11
CA GLY A 132 -11.87 8.75 -6.71
C GLY A 132 -10.71 9.67 -7.14
N LEU A 133 -9.46 9.21 -7.09
CA LEU A 133 -8.26 9.99 -7.42
C LEU A 133 -8.02 10.15 -8.94
N GLY A 134 -8.77 9.41 -9.76
CA GLY A 134 -8.52 9.26 -11.19
C GLY A 134 -7.38 8.28 -11.48
N VAL A 135 -7.07 8.14 -12.77
CA VAL A 135 -5.96 7.30 -13.25
C VAL A 135 -4.69 8.15 -13.29
N HIS A 136 -3.62 7.59 -12.75
CA HIS A 136 -2.29 8.17 -12.82
C HIS A 136 -1.75 8.09 -14.26
N THR A 137 -1.17 9.19 -14.77
CA THR A 137 -0.78 9.34 -16.18
C THR A 137 0.72 9.45 -16.43
N ASP A 138 1.56 9.42 -15.39
CA ASP A 138 3.01 9.39 -15.52
C ASP A 138 3.59 8.05 -15.06
N SER A 139 4.92 7.90 -15.03
CA SER A 139 5.56 6.62 -14.70
C SER A 139 6.14 6.57 -13.27
N TYR A 140 5.93 7.61 -12.44
CA TYR A 140 6.68 7.79 -11.20
C TYR A 140 5.85 8.16 -9.96
N ASN A 141 4.57 8.50 -10.12
CA ASN A 141 3.70 8.83 -8.99
C ASN A 141 2.86 7.66 -8.45
N CYS A 142 2.98 6.44 -8.98
CA CYS A 142 2.16 5.31 -8.54
C CYS A 142 2.21 5.08 -7.01
N GLY A 143 3.39 5.18 -6.39
CA GLY A 143 3.53 5.09 -4.94
C GLY A 143 2.90 6.26 -4.16
N ILE A 144 2.86 7.45 -4.75
CA ILE A 144 2.16 8.62 -4.18
C ILE A 144 0.65 8.36 -4.15
N TYR A 145 0.09 7.80 -5.23
CA TYR A 145 -1.32 7.41 -5.28
C TYR A 145 -1.64 6.33 -4.24
N VAL A 146 -0.79 5.31 -4.08
CA VAL A 146 -0.94 4.27 -3.04
C VAL A 146 -0.97 4.88 -1.63
N LEU A 147 -0.03 5.78 -1.31
CA LEU A 147 0.00 6.46 -0.01
C LEU A 147 -1.27 7.28 0.26
N ILE A 148 -1.85 7.92 -0.75
CA ILE A 148 -3.10 8.67 -0.61
C ILE A 148 -4.29 7.72 -0.45
N ALA A 149 -4.35 6.63 -1.23
CA ALA A 149 -5.39 5.62 -1.10
C ALA A 149 -5.42 5.02 0.31
N PHE A 150 -4.25 4.73 0.89
CA PHE A 150 -4.16 4.34 2.30
C PHE A 150 -4.75 5.37 3.25
N LYS A 151 -4.40 6.66 3.08
CA LYS A 151 -4.98 7.71 3.93
C LYS A 151 -6.50 7.74 3.86
N ILE A 152 -7.07 7.67 2.65
CA ILE A 152 -8.54 7.69 2.47
C ILE A 152 -9.17 6.42 3.04
N PHE A 153 -8.55 5.26 2.84
CA PHE A 153 -9.01 3.99 3.41
C PHE A 153 -9.02 4.01 4.94
N CYS A 154 -8.04 4.69 5.55
CA CYS A 154 -7.97 4.94 7.00
C CYS A 154 -8.86 6.10 7.49
N GLY A 155 -9.73 6.67 6.64
CA GLY A 155 -10.73 7.65 7.02
C GLY A 155 -10.38 9.11 6.77
N ALA A 156 -9.28 9.41 6.08
CA ALA A 156 -9.02 10.78 5.62
C ALA A 156 -10.02 11.21 4.54
N GLU A 157 -10.28 12.51 4.45
CA GLU A 157 -11.14 13.06 3.40
C GLU A 157 -10.60 12.77 1.99
N PRO A 158 -11.47 12.34 1.05
CA PRO A 158 -11.08 12.16 -0.34
C PRO A 158 -10.57 13.47 -0.94
N LEU A 159 -9.42 13.42 -1.60
CA LEU A 159 -8.84 14.58 -2.28
C LEU A 159 -9.45 14.85 -3.67
N GLY A 160 -10.23 13.89 -4.20
CA GLY A 160 -10.69 13.92 -5.58
C GLY A 160 -9.53 13.82 -6.57
N HIS A 161 -9.73 14.37 -7.77
CA HIS A 161 -8.74 14.32 -8.84
C HIS A 161 -7.46 15.08 -8.46
N LEU A 162 -6.30 14.43 -8.65
CA LEU A 162 -5.00 15.00 -8.29
C LEU A 162 -4.35 15.71 -9.49
N ASP A 163 -4.20 17.03 -9.39
CA ASP A 163 -3.42 17.78 -10.37
C ASP A 163 -1.89 17.65 -10.12
N LYS A 164 -1.11 18.05 -11.13
CA LYS A 164 0.35 17.99 -11.09
C LYS A 164 0.96 18.76 -9.91
N LYS A 165 0.37 19.91 -9.55
CA LYS A 165 0.88 20.76 -8.46
C LYS A 165 0.66 20.09 -7.11
N THR A 166 -0.49 19.47 -6.92
CA THR A 166 -0.85 18.69 -5.75
C THR A 166 0.09 17.51 -5.58
N LEU A 167 0.37 16.77 -6.66
CA LEU A 167 1.33 15.67 -6.65
C LEU A 167 2.74 16.15 -6.23
N GLN A 168 3.22 17.27 -6.79
CA GLN A 168 4.51 17.85 -6.39
C GLN A 168 4.55 18.26 -4.91
N CYS A 169 3.49 18.90 -4.41
CA CYS A 169 3.36 19.26 -3.00
C CYS A 169 3.38 18.02 -2.10
N LEU A 170 2.70 16.94 -2.50
CA LEU A 170 2.66 15.69 -1.74
C LEU A 170 4.03 15.00 -1.70
N ARG A 171 4.75 14.96 -2.83
CA ARG A 171 6.13 14.45 -2.87
C ARG A 171 7.04 15.22 -1.93
N TYR A 172 7.00 16.56 -1.98
CA TYR A 172 7.78 17.39 -1.07
C TYR A 172 7.41 17.14 0.40
N ARG A 173 6.11 16.98 0.69
CA ARG A 173 5.62 16.68 2.03
C ARG A 173 6.13 15.33 2.55
N TYR A 174 6.14 14.30 1.72
CA TYR A 174 6.69 12.99 2.10
C TYR A 174 8.21 13.02 2.25
N LEU A 175 8.91 13.81 1.42
CA LEU A 175 10.36 14.01 1.56
C LEU A 175 10.69 14.65 2.91
N ARG A 176 9.96 15.71 3.26
CA ARG A 176 10.07 16.37 4.56
C ARG A 176 9.88 15.40 5.72
N MET A 177 8.99 14.41 5.60
CA MET A 177 8.82 13.38 6.62
C MET A 177 9.98 12.42 6.69
N CYS A 178 10.55 12.01 5.56
CA CYS A 178 11.74 11.15 5.55
C CYS A 178 12.95 11.83 6.21
N LEU A 179 13.06 13.16 6.09
CA LEU A 179 14.19 13.95 6.62
C LEU A 179 14.05 14.38 8.09
N GLN A 180 12.87 14.23 8.70
CA GLN A 180 12.65 14.58 10.11
C GLN A 180 12.89 13.34 10.96
N ASP A 181 13.78 13.38 11.95
CA ASP A 181 14.00 12.24 12.86
C ASP A 181 12.75 11.92 13.71
#